data_AF-A0A820N2M8-F1
#
_entry.id   AF-A0A820N2M8-F1
#
_cell.length_a   1.000
_cell.length_b   1.000
_cell.length_c   1.000
_cell.angle_alpha   90.00
_cell.angle_beta   90.00
_cell.angle_gamma   90.00
#
_symmetry.space_group_name_H-M   'P 1'
#
loop_
_entity.id
_entity.type
_entity.pdbx_description
1 polymer ?
#
loop_
_entity_poly.entity_id
_entity_poly.type
_entity_poly.pdbx_seq_one_letter_code
_entity_poly.pdbx_strand_id
1 'polypeptide(L)'
;MLSCLKSVCCLRFLQGAHYPDVIVSHRPEVTLDTSRMGQDVVVVKNGRRLCGTGAAVANAPIVQNKAYFEVKLQTQGTWGIGLGTRRTNLSKVPLGYDSEAWVMDQYGQVKHDNKVLSQFRTTIEEGDVI
;
A
#
# COMPACT_ATOMS: atom_id res chain seq x y z
N MET A 1 34.00 -18.89 43.74
CA MET A 1 33.76 -20.04 44.66
C MET A 1 32.28 -20.08 44.94
N LEU A 2 31.47 -21.14 44.80
CA LEU A 2 31.61 -22.58 44.53
C LEU A 2 30.18 -22.98 44.05
N SER A 3 29.95 -23.40 42.81
CA SER A 3 29.72 -24.80 42.37
C SER A 3 28.73 -25.65 43.19
N CYS A 4 27.64 -26.11 42.54
CA CYS A 4 27.02 -27.45 42.60
C CYS A 4 25.55 -27.34 42.12
N LEU A 5 24.94 -28.25 41.37
CA LEU A 5 25.37 -29.49 40.73
C LEU A 5 24.26 -29.84 39.72
N LYS A 6 24.61 -30.25 38.50
CA LYS A 6 23.67 -30.94 37.60
C LYS A 6 23.38 -32.31 38.22
N SER A 7 22.11 -32.67 38.39
CA SER A 7 21.72 -34.08 38.47
C SER A 7 20.36 -34.29 37.83
N VAL A 8 20.38 -35.15 36.81
CA VAL A 8 19.30 -35.63 35.98
C VAL A 8 18.75 -36.90 36.62
N CYS A 9 17.44 -36.95 36.89
CA CYS A 9 16.63 -38.16 37.15
C CYS A 9 15.21 -37.66 37.46
N CYS A 10 14.11 -37.91 36.76
CA CYS A 10 13.70 -38.87 35.74
C CYS A 10 12.55 -38.18 34.96
N LEU A 11 12.67 -37.92 33.67
CA LEU A 11 12.17 -38.80 32.62
C LEU A 11 10.66 -39.15 32.72
N ARG A 12 9.90 -38.49 31.82
CA ARG A 12 8.69 -38.96 31.10
C ARG A 12 7.37 -39.06 31.87
N PHE A 13 6.52 -38.02 31.80
CA PHE A 13 5.07 -38.18 31.54
C PHE A 13 4.27 -36.87 31.29
N LEU A 14 4.83 -35.83 30.67
CA LEU A 14 4.00 -34.76 30.08
C LEU A 14 4.47 -34.49 28.65
N GLN A 15 4.09 -35.41 27.76
CA GLN A 15 4.18 -35.24 26.32
C GLN A 15 3.32 -34.04 25.90
N GLY A 16 3.97 -33.08 25.25
CA GLY A 16 3.40 -32.32 24.14
C GLY A 16 2.12 -31.55 24.44
N ALA A 17 2.24 -30.40 25.11
CA ALA A 17 1.38 -29.27 24.74
C ALA A 17 1.85 -28.80 23.35
N HIS A 18 1.42 -29.53 22.32
CA HIS A 18 1.50 -29.09 20.94
C HIS A 18 0.49 -27.94 20.84
N TYR A 19 0.93 -26.71 21.11
CA TYR A 19 0.18 -25.56 20.66
C TYR A 19 0.06 -25.73 19.14
N PRO A 20 -1.15 -25.81 18.57
CA PRO A 20 -1.27 -25.77 17.12
C PRO A 20 -0.55 -24.49 16.71
N ASP A 21 0.46 -24.65 15.86
CA ASP A 21 1.16 -23.55 15.27
C ASP A 21 0.08 -22.64 14.70
N VAL A 22 -0.03 -21.42 15.24
CA VAL A 22 -1.04 -20.47 14.80
C VAL A 22 -0.73 -20.28 13.33
N ILE A 23 -1.60 -20.80 12.45
CA ILE A 23 -1.51 -20.53 11.02
C ILE A 23 -1.72 -19.03 10.90
N VAL A 24 -0.63 -18.28 10.89
CA VAL A 24 -0.63 -16.88 10.50
C VAL A 24 -1.10 -16.92 9.06
N SER A 25 -2.39 -16.63 8.87
CA SER A 25 -2.99 -16.41 7.57
C SER A 25 -2.03 -15.52 6.79
N HIS A 26 -1.37 -16.11 5.78
CA HIS A 26 -0.43 -15.40 4.93
C HIS A 26 -1.26 -14.45 4.08
N ARG A 27 -1.58 -13.28 4.64
CA ARG A 27 -2.27 -12.24 3.89
C ARG A 27 -1.31 -11.82 2.78
N PRO A 28 -1.73 -11.89 1.51
CA PRO A 28 -0.87 -11.53 0.40
C PRO A 28 -0.40 -10.08 0.57
N GLU A 29 0.88 -9.84 0.27
CA GLU A 29 1.45 -8.50 0.33
C GLU A 29 0.69 -7.56 -0.62
N VAL A 30 0.31 -6.38 -0.11
CA VAL A 30 -0.34 -5.36 -0.92
C VAL A 30 0.73 -4.56 -1.65
N THR A 31 0.74 -4.66 -2.98
CA THR A 31 1.68 -3.96 -3.86
C THR A 31 0.93 -3.34 -5.04
N LEU A 32 1.63 -2.52 -5.84
CA LEU A 32 1.12 -2.08 -7.13
C LEU A 32 0.94 -3.29 -8.07
N ASP A 33 -0.21 -3.33 -8.73
CA ASP A 33 -0.64 -4.43 -9.59
C ASP A 33 -0.11 -4.23 -11.01
N THR A 34 0.94 -4.95 -11.38
CA THR A 34 1.55 -4.85 -12.71
C THR A 34 0.68 -5.42 -13.83
N SER A 35 -0.38 -6.17 -13.49
CA SER A 35 -1.39 -6.59 -14.47
C SER A 35 -2.42 -5.49 -14.77
N ARG A 36 -2.45 -4.43 -13.94
CA ARG A 36 -3.39 -3.30 -14.05
C ARG A 36 -2.67 -1.98 -13.78
N MET A 37 -1.91 -1.54 -14.77
CA MET A 37 -1.23 -0.26 -14.82
C MET A 37 -1.35 0.37 -16.20
N GLY A 38 -1.15 1.68 -16.30
CA GLY A 38 -1.11 2.41 -17.56
C GLY A 38 0.01 1.91 -18.49
N GLN A 39 -0.16 2.13 -19.79
CA GLN A 39 0.74 1.61 -20.82
C GLN A 39 2.20 2.09 -20.65
N ASP A 40 2.38 3.36 -20.27
CA ASP A 40 3.70 3.99 -20.11
C ASP A 40 4.13 4.06 -18.63
N VAL A 41 3.56 3.20 -17.78
CA VAL A 41 3.90 3.09 -16.36
C VAL A 41 4.99 2.05 -16.14
N VAL A 42 5.95 2.40 -15.30
CA VAL A 42 7.04 1.52 -14.89
C VAL A 42 6.95 1.30 -13.38
N VAL A 43 6.80 0.04 -12.98
CA VAL A 43 6.76 -0.36 -11.57
C VAL A 43 8.07 -1.06 -11.20
N VAL A 44 8.77 -0.55 -10.18
CA VAL A 44 10.04 -1.07 -9.69
C VAL A 44 10.02 -1.26 -8.16
N LYS A 45 11.14 -1.72 -7.59
CA LYS A 45 11.29 -1.97 -6.15
C LYS A 45 10.19 -2.88 -5.59
N ASN A 46 10.02 -4.07 -6.19
CA ASN A 46 9.05 -5.08 -5.78
C ASN A 46 7.61 -4.54 -5.68
N GLY A 47 7.16 -3.79 -6.67
CA GLY A 47 5.78 -3.29 -6.68
C GLY A 47 5.54 -2.08 -5.77
N ARG A 48 6.59 -1.42 -5.26
CA ARG A 48 6.48 -0.30 -4.30
C ARG A 48 6.84 1.07 -4.86
N ARG A 49 7.36 1.15 -6.09
CA ARG A 49 7.69 2.41 -6.74
C ARG A 49 7.05 2.48 -8.12
N LEU A 50 6.31 3.54 -8.35
CA LEU A 50 5.72 3.90 -9.64
C LEU A 50 6.53 5.02 -10.29
N CYS A 51 6.80 4.89 -11.59
CA CYS A 51 7.46 5.87 -12.44
C CYS A 51 6.80 5.87 -13.83
N GLY A 52 7.16 6.83 -14.69
CA GLY A 52 6.60 6.94 -16.04
C GLY A 52 5.33 7.78 -16.10
N THR A 53 4.52 7.56 -17.14
CA THR A 53 3.30 8.34 -17.42
C THR A 53 2.08 7.44 -17.35
N GLY A 54 1.21 7.68 -16.37
CA GLY A 54 0.00 6.89 -16.14
C GLY A 54 -0.26 6.67 -14.65
N ALA A 55 -1.07 5.68 -14.34
CA ALA A 55 -1.40 5.26 -12.99
C ALA A 55 -1.33 3.74 -12.83
N ALA A 56 -1.29 3.27 -11.58
CA ALA A 56 -1.50 1.87 -11.24
C ALA A 56 -2.39 1.77 -10.01
N VAL A 57 -3.05 0.62 -9.86
CA VAL A 57 -3.85 0.31 -8.67
C VAL A 57 -3.16 -0.75 -7.83
N ALA A 58 -3.54 -0.85 -6.56
CA ALA A 58 -3.09 -1.96 -5.72
C ALA A 58 -3.70 -3.30 -6.19
N ASN A 59 -3.01 -4.39 -5.89
CA ASN A 59 -3.48 -5.77 -6.15
C ASN A 59 -4.65 -6.20 -5.24
N ALA A 60 -4.96 -5.44 -4.19
CA ALA A 60 -6.04 -5.70 -3.25
C ALA A 60 -7.07 -4.56 -3.23
N PRO A 61 -8.38 -4.87 -3.32
CA PRO A 61 -9.43 -3.87 -3.12
C PRO A 61 -9.65 -3.56 -1.64
N ILE A 62 -10.22 -2.38 -1.36
CA ILE A 62 -10.67 -2.02 -0.01
C ILE A 62 -12.05 -2.66 0.23
N VAL A 63 -12.07 -3.80 0.94
CA VAL A 63 -13.29 -4.53 1.34
C VAL A 63 -13.55 -4.43 2.85
N GLN A 64 -13.12 -3.31 3.44
CA GLN A 64 -13.16 -3.05 4.88
C GLN A 64 -13.65 -1.63 5.14
N ASN A 65 -14.22 -1.40 6.32
CA ASN A 65 -14.81 -0.11 6.69
C ASN A 65 -13.79 1.04 6.77
N LYS A 66 -12.53 0.72 7.09
CA LYS A 66 -11.43 1.69 7.23
C LYS A 66 -10.17 1.08 6.65
N ALA A 67 -9.47 1.80 5.78
CA ALA A 67 -8.17 1.41 5.24
C ALA A 67 -7.19 2.57 5.36
N TYR A 68 -5.91 2.22 5.46
CA TYR A 68 -4.81 3.18 5.54
C TYR A 68 -3.70 2.72 4.61
N PHE A 69 -3.14 3.66 3.85
CA PHE A 69 -1.96 3.48 3.02
C PHE A 69 -1.19 4.80 3.02
N GLU A 70 0.10 4.71 2.73
CA GLU A 70 0.99 5.87 2.66
C GLU A 70 1.65 5.92 1.30
N VAL A 71 1.97 7.12 0.84
CA VAL A 71 2.81 7.33 -0.34
C VAL A 71 3.94 8.30 0.02
N LYS A 72 5.17 7.83 -0.12
CA LYS A 72 6.35 8.69 -0.02
C LYS A 72 6.67 9.33 -1.37
N LEU A 73 6.61 10.66 -1.46
CA LEU A 73 6.96 11.38 -2.67
C LEU A 73 8.47 11.32 -2.89
N GLN A 74 8.91 10.61 -3.93
CA GLN A 74 10.35 10.41 -4.20
C GLN A 74 10.95 11.53 -5.05
N THR A 75 10.15 12.19 -5.89
CA THR A 75 10.58 13.25 -6.78
C THR A 75 9.38 14.15 -7.04
N GLN A 76 9.59 15.47 -7.03
CA GLN A 76 8.55 16.42 -7.43
C GLN A 76 8.13 16.23 -8.91
N GLY A 77 6.94 16.70 -9.26
CA GLY A 77 6.40 16.63 -10.62
C GLY A 77 4.88 16.57 -10.62
N THR A 78 4.32 16.09 -11.72
CA THR A 78 2.88 15.81 -11.81
C THR A 78 2.62 14.42 -11.27
N TRP A 79 1.81 14.34 -10.21
CA TRP A 79 1.42 13.07 -9.59
C TRP A 79 -0.01 13.16 -9.09
N GLY A 80 -0.60 11.99 -8.82
CA GLY A 80 -1.91 11.89 -8.20
C GLY A 80 -1.96 10.68 -7.28
N ILE A 81 -2.57 10.82 -6.11
CA ILE A 81 -2.76 9.75 -5.12
C ILE A 81 -4.24 9.69 -4.75
N GLY A 82 -4.80 8.49 -4.67
CA GLY A 82 -6.17 8.34 -4.20
C GLY A 82 -6.77 6.97 -4.49
N LEU A 83 -8.07 6.96 -4.75
CA LEU A 83 -8.86 5.74 -4.94
C LEU A 83 -9.47 5.72 -6.34
N GLY A 84 -9.50 4.56 -6.95
CA GLY A 84 -10.14 4.34 -8.24
C GLY A 84 -10.90 3.02 -8.25
N THR A 85 -11.95 2.95 -9.06
CA THR A 85 -12.63 1.68 -9.34
C THR A 85 -11.78 0.83 -10.28
N ARG A 86 -12.24 -0.39 -10.58
CA ARG A 86 -11.59 -1.21 -11.61
C ARG A 86 -11.78 -0.68 -13.04
N ARG A 87 -12.64 0.31 -13.25
CA ARG A 87 -12.94 0.88 -14.57
C ARG A 87 -12.15 2.14 -14.89
N THR A 88 -11.39 2.67 -13.93
CA THR A 88 -10.53 3.84 -14.14
C THR A 88 -9.57 3.59 -15.32
N ASN A 89 -9.51 4.53 -16.26
CA ASN A 89 -8.55 4.47 -17.36
C ASN A 89 -7.16 4.90 -16.87
N LEU A 90 -6.30 3.92 -16.56
CA LEU A 90 -4.98 4.15 -15.96
C LEU A 90 -3.94 4.72 -16.91
N SER A 91 -4.19 4.74 -18.23
CA SER A 91 -3.30 5.36 -19.22
C SER A 91 -3.61 6.84 -19.45
N LYS A 92 -4.75 7.34 -18.95
CA LYS A 92 -5.17 8.74 -19.12
C LYS A 92 -4.92 9.52 -17.83
N VAL A 93 -3.93 10.40 -17.86
CA VAL A 93 -3.59 11.30 -16.73
C VAL A 93 -3.83 12.77 -17.09
N PRO A 94 -4.13 13.65 -16.11
CA PRO A 94 -4.38 13.33 -14.70
C PRO A 94 -5.69 12.55 -14.48
N LEU A 95 -5.82 11.91 -13.32
CA LEU A 95 -7.04 11.18 -12.93
C LEU A 95 -8.05 12.12 -12.23
N GLY A 96 -9.27 11.64 -11.99
CA GLY A 96 -10.33 12.41 -11.32
C GLY A 96 -11.19 13.27 -12.26
N TYR A 97 -11.03 13.13 -13.59
CA TYR A 97 -11.92 13.76 -14.58
C TYR A 97 -13.25 13.03 -14.77
N ASP A 98 -13.29 11.74 -14.45
CA ASP A 98 -14.49 10.91 -14.55
C ASP A 98 -15.00 10.52 -13.16
N SER A 99 -16.11 9.79 -13.14
CA SER A 99 -16.73 9.26 -11.92
C SER A 99 -16.05 8.00 -11.38
N GLU A 100 -14.94 7.55 -11.98
CA GLU A 100 -14.28 6.29 -11.63
C GLU A 100 -13.10 6.50 -10.68
N ALA A 101 -12.68 7.73 -10.38
CA ALA A 101 -11.57 7.99 -9.46
C ALA A 101 -11.77 9.25 -8.57
N TRP A 102 -11.16 9.20 -7.39
CA TRP A 102 -10.98 10.30 -6.44
C TRP A 102 -9.50 10.45 -6.20
N VAL A 103 -8.93 11.58 -6.62
CA VAL A 103 -7.47 11.75 -6.62
C VAL A 103 -7.09 13.11 -6.07
N MET A 104 -6.14 13.12 -5.14
CA MET A 104 -5.42 14.31 -4.73
C MET A 104 -4.24 14.53 -5.69
N ASP A 105 -4.16 15.72 -6.27
CA ASP A 105 -3.08 16.10 -7.20
C ASP A 105 -1.90 16.78 -6.49
N GLN A 106 -0.87 17.14 -7.27
CA GLN A 106 0.33 17.81 -6.80
C GLN A 106 0.09 19.19 -6.16
N TYR A 107 -1.09 19.79 -6.35
CA TYR A 107 -1.47 21.06 -5.74
C TYR A 107 -2.30 20.85 -4.46
N GLY A 108 -2.41 19.61 -3.98
CA GLY A 108 -3.21 19.24 -2.82
C GLY A 108 -4.72 19.27 -3.08
N GLN A 109 -5.17 19.38 -4.35
CA GLN A 109 -6.58 19.42 -4.69
C GLN A 109 -7.13 18.00 -4.82
N VAL A 110 -8.19 17.69 -4.08
CA VAL A 110 -8.94 16.43 -4.22
C VAL A 110 -9.99 16.60 -5.30
N LYS A 111 -9.90 15.78 -6.36
CA LYS A 111 -10.74 15.85 -7.56
C LYS A 111 -11.53 14.57 -7.79
N HIS A 112 -12.75 14.71 -8.29
CA HIS A 112 -13.63 13.64 -8.74
C HIS A 112 -14.66 14.20 -9.73
N ASP A 113 -14.99 13.48 -10.80
CA ASP A 113 -15.98 13.90 -11.78
C ASP A 113 -15.69 15.33 -12.32
N ASN A 114 -14.40 15.61 -12.56
CA ASN A 114 -13.89 16.90 -13.02
C ASN A 114 -14.21 18.08 -12.08
N LYS A 115 -14.47 17.81 -10.80
CA LYS A 115 -14.75 18.83 -9.76
C LYS A 115 -13.72 18.76 -8.65
N VAL A 116 -13.29 19.92 -8.17
CA VAL A 116 -12.47 20.05 -6.96
C VAL A 116 -13.39 19.99 -5.75
N LEU A 117 -13.22 18.97 -4.91
CA LEU A 117 -14.04 18.73 -3.72
C LEU A 117 -13.44 19.39 -2.47
N SER A 118 -12.11 19.38 -2.36
CA SER A 118 -11.39 19.96 -1.24
C SER A 118 -9.95 20.27 -1.63
N GLN A 119 -9.25 21.04 -0.80
CA GLN A 119 -7.86 21.36 -1.00
C GLN A 119 -7.08 21.32 0.31
N PHE A 120 -5.94 20.62 0.30
CA PHE A 120 -4.96 20.67 1.37
C PHE A 120 -4.26 22.03 1.38
N ARG A 121 -4.07 22.59 2.58
CA ARG A 121 -3.51 23.94 2.76
C ARG A 121 -1.98 23.97 2.79
N THR A 122 -1.36 22.81 3.01
CA THR A 122 0.09 22.67 3.10
C THR A 122 0.65 22.26 1.76
N THR A 123 1.77 22.88 1.38
CA THR A 123 2.56 22.45 0.22
C THR A 123 3.12 21.06 0.48
N ILE A 124 3.08 20.20 -0.54
CA ILE A 124 3.64 18.85 -0.48
C ILE A 124 4.99 18.87 -1.19
N GLU A 125 6.03 18.43 -0.50
CA GLU A 125 7.42 18.49 -0.95
C GLU A 125 8.02 17.09 -1.16
N GLU A 126 9.17 17.06 -1.86
CA GLU A 126 9.90 15.81 -2.04
C GLU A 126 10.36 15.27 -0.68
N GLY A 127 10.18 13.98 -0.46
CA GLY A 127 10.50 13.32 0.80
C GLY A 127 9.31 13.19 1.74
N ASP A 128 8.24 13.96 1.54
CA ASP A 128 7.01 13.87 2.33
C ASP A 128 6.37 12.48 2.23
N VAL A 129 5.73 12.08 3.32
CA VAL A 129 4.89 10.89 3.41
C VAL A 129 3.46 11.38 3.57
N ILE A 130 2.65 11.07 2.56
CA ILE A 130 1.23 11.42 2.46
C ILE A 130 0.39 10.24 2.91
#